data_AF-A0A954L6A9-F1
#
_entry.id   AF-A0A954L6A9-F1
#
_cell.length_a   1.000
_cell.length_b   1.000
_cell.length_c   1.000
_cell.angle_alpha   90.00
_cell.angle_beta   90.00
_cell.angle_gamma   90.00
#
_symmetry.space_group_name_H-M   'P 1'
#
loop_
_entity.id
_entity.type
_entity.pdbx_description
1 polymer ?
#
loop_
_entity_poly.entity_id
_entity_poly.type
_entity_poly.pdbx_seq_one_letter_code
_entity_poly.pdbx_strand_id
1 'polypeptide(L)'
;LREIALVFPELSLRSLDFTHPIFHTVYDIDELKCKGSHKAHLEGLEIDGKIVLIFSADGLNDTAHAGGQCCCCGGNEIKNSRQMNVNMLAYTLTH
;
A
#
# COMPACT_ATOMS: atom_id res chain seq x y z
N LEU A 1 10.18 -1.64 10.13
CA LEU A 1 10.36 -0.16 10.25
C LEU A 1 10.82 0.18 11.67
N ARG A 2 12.04 0.70 11.84
CA ARG A 2 12.63 0.99 13.16
C ARG A 2 11.81 2.03 13.93
N GLU A 3 11.38 3.06 13.23
CA GLU A 3 10.68 4.23 13.78
C GLU A 3 9.30 3.83 14.30
N ILE A 4 8.57 3.01 13.54
CA ILE A 4 7.26 2.49 13.95
C ILE A 4 7.39 1.58 15.17
N ALA A 5 8.43 0.73 15.23
CA ALA A 5 8.69 -0.13 16.38
C ALA A 5 9.07 0.64 17.66
N LEU A 6 9.60 1.87 17.54
CA LEU A 6 9.84 2.74 18.71
C LEU A 6 8.54 3.33 19.27
N VAL A 7 7.55 3.59 18.41
CA VAL A 7 6.25 4.16 18.80
C VAL A 7 5.29 3.06 19.28
N PHE A 8 5.30 1.90 18.62
CA PHE A 8 4.42 0.76 18.89
C PHE A 8 5.25 -0.52 19.11
N PRO A 9 5.91 -0.68 20.27
CA PRO A 9 6.85 -1.78 20.50
C PRO A 9 6.20 -3.18 20.53
N GLU A 10 4.92 -3.25 20.91
CA GLU A 10 4.17 -4.51 21.00
C GLU A 10 3.44 -4.88 19.71
N LEU A 11 3.46 -3.99 18.70
CA LEU A 11 2.76 -4.21 17.44
C LEU A 11 3.76 -4.46 16.31
N SER A 12 3.35 -5.33 15.39
CA SER A 12 4.14 -5.68 14.22
C SER A 12 3.36 -5.42 12.94
N LEU A 13 4.08 -4.96 11.92
CA LEU A 13 3.57 -4.93 10.56
C LEU A 13 3.35 -6.36 10.06
N ARG A 14 2.24 -6.58 9.37
CA ARG A 14 1.86 -7.87 8.79
C ARG A 14 1.48 -7.69 7.34
N SER A 15 1.92 -8.62 6.49
CA SER A 15 1.47 -8.65 5.10
C SER A 15 -0.05 -8.76 5.05
N LEU A 16 -0.68 -7.90 4.25
CA LEU A 16 -2.11 -7.97 3.97
C LEU A 16 -2.36 -8.99 2.87
N ASP A 17 -3.30 -9.90 3.11
CA ASP A 17 -3.75 -10.87 2.12
C ASP A 17 -4.68 -10.19 1.09
N PHE A 18 -4.63 -10.60 -0.18
CA PHE A 18 -5.49 -10.02 -1.21
C PHE A 18 -6.99 -10.24 -0.96
N THR A 19 -7.38 -11.18 -0.10
CA THR A 19 -8.78 -11.32 0.35
C THR A 19 -9.24 -10.19 1.27
N HIS A 20 -8.32 -9.36 1.80
CA HIS A 20 -8.67 -8.26 2.68
C HIS A 20 -9.53 -7.20 1.97
N PRO A 21 -10.60 -6.65 2.59
CA PRO A 21 -11.52 -5.72 1.92
C PRO A 21 -10.87 -4.46 1.34
N ILE A 22 -9.70 -4.07 1.84
CA ILE A 22 -8.93 -2.95 1.31
C ILE A 22 -8.54 -3.14 -0.17
N PHE A 23 -8.41 -4.38 -0.65
CA PHE A 23 -8.13 -4.65 -2.06
C PHE A 23 -9.40 -4.66 -2.94
N HIS A 24 -10.59 -4.57 -2.32
CA HIS A 24 -11.88 -4.82 -2.97
C HIS A 24 -12.95 -3.75 -2.66
N THR A 25 -12.56 -2.60 -2.10
CA THR A 25 -13.53 -1.59 -1.63
C THR A 25 -14.20 -0.83 -2.78
N VAL A 26 -13.43 -0.41 -3.81
CA VAL A 26 -13.97 0.30 -4.99
C VAL A 26 -13.59 -0.43 -6.28
N TYR A 27 -12.31 -0.77 -6.40
CA TYR A 27 -11.74 -1.62 -7.43
C TYR A 27 -11.46 -3.00 -6.84
N ASP A 28 -11.59 -4.02 -7.67
CA ASP A 28 -11.18 -5.39 -7.38
C ASP A 28 -9.71 -5.56 -7.81
N ILE A 29 -8.84 -5.91 -6.85
CA ILE A 29 -7.38 -5.98 -7.03
C ILE A 29 -6.83 -7.28 -6.45
N ASP A 30 -6.54 -8.24 -7.33
CA ASP A 30 -5.90 -9.52 -6.94
C ASP A 30 -4.36 -9.48 -7.04
N GLU A 31 -3.79 -8.39 -7.55
CA GLU A 31 -2.33 -8.25 -7.73
C GLU A 31 -1.88 -6.78 -7.72
N LEU A 32 -0.74 -6.51 -7.09
CA LEU A 32 0.00 -5.25 -7.19
C LEU A 32 1.07 -5.39 -8.28
N LYS A 33 0.89 -4.67 -9.38
CA LYS A 33 1.65 -4.85 -10.61
C LYS A 33 2.90 -3.98 -10.61
N CYS A 34 4.08 -4.58 -10.49
CA CYS A 34 5.34 -3.85 -10.60
C CYS A 34 6.01 -4.00 -11.97
N LYS A 35 7.18 -3.37 -12.16
CA LYS A 35 8.05 -3.66 -13.31
C LYS A 35 8.77 -5.00 -13.11
N GLY A 36 8.88 -5.79 -14.18
CA GLY A 36 9.54 -7.08 -14.14
C GLY A 36 8.70 -8.17 -13.48
N SER A 37 9.36 -9.14 -12.84
CA SER A 37 8.71 -10.28 -12.14
C SER A 37 8.60 -10.09 -10.62
N HIS A 38 8.89 -8.89 -10.11
CA HIS A 38 8.77 -8.57 -8.68
C HIS A 38 7.29 -8.56 -8.26
N LYS A 39 6.99 -9.25 -7.17
CA LYS A 39 5.65 -9.28 -6.56
C LYS A 39 5.60 -8.31 -5.39
N ALA A 40 4.86 -7.22 -5.55
CA ALA A 40 4.62 -6.28 -4.46
C ALA A 40 3.57 -6.83 -3.48
N HIS A 41 3.64 -6.33 -2.25
CA HIS A 41 2.64 -6.54 -1.21
C HIS A 41 2.46 -5.26 -0.39
N LEU A 42 1.38 -5.20 0.38
CA LEU A 42 1.18 -4.17 1.41
C LEU A 42 1.36 -4.82 2.78
N GLU A 43 1.95 -4.08 3.70
CA GLU A 43 1.98 -4.42 5.12
C GLU A 43 1.04 -3.49 5.88
N GLY A 44 0.24 -4.05 6.80
CA GLY A 44 -0.66 -3.31 7.68
C GLY A 44 -0.21 -3.38 9.14
N LEU A 45 -0.43 -2.29 9.87
CA LEU A 45 -0.43 -2.28 11.33
C LEU A 45 -1.87 -2.12 11.81
N GLU A 46 -2.30 -2.99 12.71
CA GLU A 46 -3.66 -2.94 13.27
C GLU A 46 -3.67 -2.53 14.75
N ILE A 47 -4.63 -1.68 15.11
CA ILE A 47 -4.99 -1.36 16.50
C ILE A 47 -6.49 -1.55 16.64
N ASP A 48 -6.91 -2.35 17.62
CA ASP A 48 -8.32 -2.67 17.89
C ASP A 48 -9.10 -3.17 16.65
N GLY A 49 -8.42 -3.98 15.82
CA GLY A 49 -9.00 -4.57 14.60
C GLY A 49 -9.14 -3.59 13.43
N LYS A 50 -8.55 -2.39 13.52
CA LYS A 50 -8.52 -1.41 12.44
C LYS A 50 -7.11 -1.20 11.93
N ILE A 51 -6.95 -1.14 10.61
CA ILE A 51 -5.69 -0.76 9.98
C ILE A 51 -5.43 0.74 10.25
N VAL A 52 -4.34 1.03 10.98
CA VAL A 52 -3.92 2.41 11.31
C VAL A 52 -2.71 2.86 10.50
N LEU A 53 -1.99 1.94 9.87
CA LEU A 53 -0.84 2.22 9.03
C LEU A 53 -0.77 1.18 7.91
N ILE A 54 -0.51 1.68 6.70
CA ILE A 54 -0.20 0.85 5.53
C ILE A 54 1.19 1.23 5.08
N PHE A 55 2.01 0.21 4.87
CA PHE A 55 3.35 0.35 4.33
C PHE A 55 3.47 -0.44 3.04
N SER A 56 4.20 0.12 2.08
CA SER A 56 4.68 -0.60 0.92
C SER A 56 6.14 -0.27 0.71
N ALA A 57 6.94 -1.29 0.43
CA ALA A 57 8.32 -1.11 0.00
C ALA A 57 8.40 -0.61 -1.46
N ASP A 58 7.34 -0.83 -2.24
CA ASP A 58 7.19 -0.36 -3.61
C ASP A 58 6.41 0.97 -3.64
N GLY A 59 6.65 1.78 -4.68
CA GLY A 59 6.02 3.08 -4.82
C GLY A 59 4.50 2.99 -5.00
N LEU A 60 3.76 3.63 -4.09
CA LEU A 60 2.30 3.84 -4.16
C LEU A 60 1.92 5.19 -4.79
N ASN A 61 2.90 5.94 -5.27
CA ASN A 61 2.69 7.18 -6.00
C ASN A 61 2.23 6.89 -7.45
N ASP A 62 1.50 7.83 -8.05
CA ASP A 62 1.11 7.78 -9.47
C ASP A 62 2.11 8.58 -10.29
N THR A 63 3.29 8.01 -10.57
CA THR A 63 4.39 8.75 -11.23
C THR A 63 4.03 9.15 -12.66
N ALA A 64 3.22 8.33 -13.34
CA ALA A 64 2.80 8.57 -14.72
C ALA A 64 2.06 9.90 -14.88
N HIS A 65 1.41 10.37 -13.82
CA HIS A 65 0.68 11.64 -13.79
C HIS A 65 1.41 12.75 -13.01
N ALA A 66 2.67 12.52 -12.59
CA ALA A 66 3.46 13.48 -11.80
C ALA A 66 4.18 14.56 -12.66
N GLY A 67 3.73 14.82 -13.89
CA GLY A 67 4.24 15.93 -14.72
C GLY A 67 5.63 15.71 -15.35
N GLY A 68 6.09 14.46 -15.45
CA GLY A 68 7.24 14.08 -16.30
C GLY A 68 8.64 14.37 -15.74
N GLN A 69 8.77 14.99 -14.57
CA GLN A 69 10.06 15.26 -13.90
C GLN A 69 10.19 14.57 -12.53
N CYS A 70 9.43 13.51 -12.29
CA CYS A 70 9.50 12.79 -11.02
C CYS A 70 10.90 12.20 -10.84
N CYS A 71 11.65 12.67 -9.84
CA CYS A 71 13.02 12.23 -9.55
C CYS A 71 13.10 10.83 -8.92
N CYS A 72 11.95 10.17 -8.70
CA CYS A 72 11.82 8.93 -7.95
C CYS A 72 12.25 7.66 -8.72
N CYS A 73 12.84 7.79 -9.91
CA CYS A 73 13.09 6.71 -10.87
C CYS A 73 14.10 5.62 -10.43
N GLY A 74 14.60 5.65 -9.19
CA GLY A 74 15.44 4.58 -8.64
C GLY A 74 14.65 3.40 -8.06
N GLY A 75 13.38 3.60 -7.70
CA GLY A 75 12.53 2.59 -7.07
C GLY A 75 11.65 1.81 -8.04
N ASN A 76 11.03 0.74 -7.54
CA ASN A 76 10.00 0.00 -8.27
C ASN A 76 8.61 0.54 -7.87
N GLU A 77 7.75 0.76 -8.84
CA GLU A 77 6.43 1.37 -8.67
C GLU A 77 5.32 0.35 -8.93
N ILE A 78 4.27 0.41 -8.12
CA ILE A 78 3.01 -0.30 -8.35
C ILE A 78 2.25 0.46 -9.45
N LYS A 79 2.14 -0.13 -10.64
CA LYS A 79 1.50 0.47 -11.82
C LYS A 79 0.00 0.70 -11.65
N ASN A 80 -0.65 -0.06 -10.77
CA ASN A 80 -2.04 0.14 -10.36
C ASN A 80 -2.16 0.90 -9.03
N SER A 81 -1.16 1.73 -8.68
CA SER A 81 -1.14 2.56 -7.47
C SER A 81 -2.36 3.47 -7.38
N ARG A 82 -2.81 4.04 -8.50
CA ARG A 82 -4.01 4.90 -8.52
C ARG A 82 -5.25 4.16 -8.03
N GLN A 83 -5.52 2.96 -8.54
CA GLN A 83 -6.65 2.13 -8.09
C GLN A 83 -6.49 1.76 -6.62
N MET A 84 -5.28 1.35 -6.21
CA MET A 84 -4.99 1.03 -4.81
C MET A 84 -5.21 2.23 -3.89
N ASN A 85 -4.80 3.43 -4.28
CA ASN A 85 -4.99 4.66 -3.51
C ASN A 85 -6.47 5.02 -3.34
N VAL A 86 -7.29 4.85 -4.39
CA VAL A 86 -8.74 5.04 -4.30
C VAL A 86 -9.35 4.03 -3.31
N ASN A 87 -8.93 2.77 -3.40
CA ASN A 87 -9.37 1.74 -2.47
C ASN A 87 -8.97 2.05 -1.02
N MET A 88 -7.71 2.41 -0.76
CA MET A 88 -7.23 2.77 0.58
C MET A 88 -8.02 3.94 1.15
N LEU A 89 -8.22 5.01 0.37
CA LEU A 89 -9.01 6.16 0.80
C LEU A 89 -10.46 5.77 1.13
N ALA A 90 -11.11 5.02 0.26
CA ALA A 90 -12.48 4.58 0.48
C ALA A 90 -12.60 3.66 1.70
N TYR A 91 -11.67 2.71 1.86
CA TYR A 91 -11.62 1.78 2.98
C TYR A 91 -11.48 2.53 4.31
N THR A 92 -10.53 3.47 4.40
CA THR A 92 -10.31 4.31 5.59
C THR A 92 -11.54 5.14 5.98
N LEU A 93 -12.38 5.51 5.02
CA LEU A 93 -13.60 6.30 5.29
C LEU A 93 -14.81 5.43 5.63
N THR A 94 -14.75 4.11 5.46
CA THR A 94 -15.92 3.22 5.54
C THR A 94 -15.80 2.05 6.54
N HIS A 95 -14.60 1.78 7.09
CA HIS A 95 -14.32 0.69 8.03
C HIS A 95 -13.62 1.21 9.30
#